data_AF-A0A932MB56-F1
#
_entry.id   AF-A0A932MB56-F1
#
_cell.length_a   1.000
_cell.length_b   1.000
_cell.length_c   1.000
_cell.angle_alpha   90.00
_cell.angle_beta   90.00
_cell.angle_gamma   90.00
#
_symmetry.space_group_name_H-M   'P 1'
#
loop_
_entity.id
_entity.type
_entity.pdbx_description
1 polymer ?
#
loop_
_entity_poly.entity_id
_entity_poly.type
_entity_poly.pdbx_seq_one_letter_code
_entity_poly.pdbx_strand_id
1 'polypeptide(L)'
;MKRQVATIAYYTLLEALRTRLPVMVLACLAVLLLASLFVREIAITESARMQTAFLAAAARIASVFVVSLYVLAAVAREFNDKGVELLLSLNLPRAHYILGKLAGFVLVAVLVTGLVTLCLIWFAPPAAVLAWSASLALEL
;
A
#
# COMPACT_ATOMS: atom_id res chain seq x y z
N MET A 1 7.33 -8.98 -25.30
CA MET A 1 6.56 -7.85 -24.72
C MET A 1 5.98 -8.17 -23.34
N LYS A 2 4.92 -9.00 -23.22
CA LYS A 2 4.25 -9.28 -21.92
C LYS A 2 5.19 -9.83 -20.82
N ARG A 3 6.13 -10.70 -21.20
CA ARG A 3 7.06 -11.37 -20.26
C ARG A 3 8.03 -10.39 -19.58
N GLN A 4 8.57 -9.41 -20.32
CA GLN A 4 9.51 -8.42 -19.78
C GLN A 4 8.84 -7.45 -18.80
N VAL A 5 7.63 -6.98 -19.14
CA VAL A 5 6.82 -6.12 -18.25
C VAL A 5 6.49 -6.84 -16.94
N ALA A 6 6.06 -8.11 -17.04
CA ALA A 6 5.76 -8.92 -15.86
C ALA A 6 7.01 -9.18 -14.98
N THR A 7 8.17 -9.40 -15.60
CA THR A 7 9.43 -9.57 -14.86
C THR A 7 9.81 -8.31 -14.10
N ILE A 8 9.72 -7.13 -14.73
CA ILE A 8 10.01 -5.85 -14.06
C ILE A 8 9.04 -5.65 -12.89
N ALA A 9 7.74 -5.85 -13.10
CA ALA A 9 6.73 -5.74 -12.05
C ALA A 9 7.00 -6.69 -10.87
N TYR A 10 7.39 -7.94 -11.15
CA TYR A 10 7.74 -8.91 -10.12
C TYR A 10 8.97 -8.50 -9.31
N TYR A 11 10.01 -7.95 -9.97
CA TYR A 11 11.19 -7.46 -9.25
C TYR A 11 10.89 -6.23 -8.41
N THR A 12 10.05 -5.30 -8.89
CA THR A 12 9.58 -4.16 -8.09
C THR A 12 8.79 -4.63 -6.86
N LEU A 13 7.94 -5.65 -7.02
CA LEU A 13 7.23 -6.25 -5.89
C LEU A 13 8.18 -6.91 -4.90
N LEU A 14 9.15 -7.68 -5.39
CA LEU A 14 10.12 -8.37 -4.56
C LEU A 14 10.98 -7.36 -3.78
N GLU A 15 11.32 -6.24 -4.41
CA GLU A 15 11.99 -5.12 -3.76
C GLU A 15 11.11 -4.53 -2.64
N ALA A 16 9.81 -4.32 -2.87
CA ALA A 16 8.86 -3.88 -1.85
C ALA A 16 8.86 -4.82 -0.63
N LEU A 17 8.80 -6.13 -0.88
CA LEU A 17 8.82 -7.14 0.18
C LEU A 17 10.13 -7.14 0.97
N ARG A 18 11.27 -6.96 0.28
CA ARG A 18 12.61 -6.95 0.90
C ARG A 18 12.94 -5.66 1.64
N THR A 19 12.32 -4.54 1.25
CA THR A 19 12.55 -3.22 1.85
C THR A 19 11.79 -3.01 3.16
N ARG A 20 11.30 -4.09 3.79
CA ARG A 20 10.55 -4.07 5.05
C ARG A 20 9.27 -3.23 4.98
N LEU A 21 8.79 -2.86 3.79
CA LEU A 21 7.47 -2.24 3.63
C LEU A 21 6.36 -3.07 4.31
N PRO A 22 6.31 -4.41 4.18
CA PRO A 22 5.29 -5.20 4.87
C PRO A 22 5.35 -5.02 6.39
N VAL A 23 6.57 -4.97 6.95
CA VAL A 23 6.77 -4.74 8.38
C VAL A 23 6.29 -3.35 8.78
N MET A 24 6.58 -2.33 7.98
CA MET A 24 6.17 -0.95 8.25
C MET A 24 4.64 -0.78 8.20
N VAL A 25 3.99 -1.37 7.19
CA VAL A 25 2.53 -1.38 7.05
C VAL A 25 1.87 -2.15 8.21
N LEU A 26 2.38 -3.34 8.53
CA LEU A 26 1.84 -4.15 9.64
C LEU A 26 2.05 -3.45 10.99
N ALA A 27 3.20 -2.84 11.24
CA ALA A 27 3.46 -2.08 12.46
C ALA A 27 2.51 -0.87 12.56
N CYS A 28 2.31 -0.14 11.47
CA CYS A 28 1.37 0.99 11.43
C CYS A 28 -0.06 0.53 11.70
N LEU A 29 -0.51 -0.55 11.05
CA LEU A 29 -1.83 -1.13 11.28
C LEU A 29 -1.99 -1.62 12.72
N ALA A 30 -0.98 -2.25 13.31
CA ALA A 30 -1.02 -2.69 14.70
C ALA A 30 -1.19 -1.50 15.66
N VAL A 31 -0.45 -0.41 15.45
CA VAL A 31 -0.58 0.82 16.25
C VAL A 31 -1.98 1.42 16.10
N LEU A 32 -2.50 1.53 14.87
CA LEU A 32 -3.84 2.06 14.62
C LEU A 32 -4.95 1.17 15.22
N LEU A 33 -4.80 -0.15 15.16
CA LEU A 33 -5.72 -1.09 15.79
C LEU A 33 -5.73 -0.92 17.30
N LEU A 34 -4.56 -0.87 17.95
CA LEU A 34 -4.46 -0.64 19.39
C LEU A 34 -5.06 0.71 19.81
N ALA A 35 -4.76 1.76 19.05
CA ALA A 35 -5.36 3.09 19.27
C ALA A 35 -6.88 3.05 19.10
N SER A 36 -7.41 2.32 18.11
CA SER A 36 -8.86 2.19 17.91
C SER A 36 -9.55 1.46 19.07
N LEU A 37 -8.90 0.45 19.66
CA LEU A 37 -9.43 -0.25 20.83
C LEU A 37 -9.50 0.70 22.04
N PHE A 38 -8.51 1.56 22.22
CA PHE A 38 -8.54 2.58 23.27
C PHE A 38 -9.66 3.60 23.05
N VAL A 39 -9.87 4.06 21.80
CA VAL A 39 -10.98 4.95 21.44
C VAL A 39 -12.33 4.31 21.75
N ARG A 40 -12.47 2.98 21.53
CA ARG A 40 -13.70 2.25 21.87
C ARG A 40 -14.03 2.33 23.36
N GLU A 41 -13.05 2.16 24.24
CA GLU A 41 -13.27 2.17 25.69
C GLU A 41 -13.54 3.57 26.25
N ILE A 42 -13.06 4.63 25.58
CA ILE A 42 -13.35 6.03 25.98
C ILE A 42 -14.73 6.49 25.50
N ALA A 43 -15.25 5.89 24.44
CA ALA A 43 -16.51 6.30 23.84
C ALA A 43 -17.72 5.89 24.72
N ILE A 44 -18.30 6.88 25.39
CA ILE A 44 -19.48 6.72 26.26
C ILE A 44 -20.73 6.34 25.45
N THR A 45 -20.80 6.71 24.17
CA THR A 45 -21.91 6.43 23.26
C THR A 45 -21.41 5.88 21.92
N GLU A 46 -22.15 4.93 21.33
CA GLU A 46 -21.86 4.27 20.03
C GLU A 46 -20.39 3.84 19.82
N SER A 47 -19.80 3.20 20.82
CA SER A 47 -18.37 2.82 20.85
C SER A 47 -17.87 2.05 19.61
N ALA A 48 -18.68 1.15 19.06
CA ALA A 48 -18.34 0.41 17.84
C ALA A 48 -18.29 1.30 16.58
N ARG A 49 -19.21 2.27 16.46
CA ARG A 49 -19.22 3.21 15.31
C ARG A 49 -18.06 4.19 15.40
N MET A 50 -17.74 4.67 16.60
CA MET A 50 -16.60 5.55 16.84
C MET A 50 -15.28 4.84 16.51
N GLN A 51 -15.12 3.58 16.95
CA GLN A 51 -13.93 2.77 16.67
C GLN A 51 -13.71 2.58 15.16
N THR A 52 -14.75 2.13 14.44
CA THR A 52 -14.67 1.85 13.00
C THR A 52 -14.37 3.10 12.19
N ALA A 53 -15.04 4.22 12.50
CA ALA A 53 -14.80 5.50 11.83
C ALA A 53 -13.36 5.99 12.04
N PHE A 54 -12.86 5.92 13.27
CA PHE A 54 -11.48 6.30 13.60
C PHE A 54 -10.46 5.41 12.87
N LEU A 55 -10.61 4.08 12.97
CA LEU A 55 -9.69 3.13 12.34
C LEU A 55 -9.66 3.30 10.82
N ALA A 56 -10.83 3.44 10.17
CA ALA A 56 -10.91 3.63 8.73
C ALA A 56 -10.27 4.97 8.30
N ALA A 57 -10.61 6.09 8.95
CA ALA A 57 -10.06 7.39 8.59
C ALA A 57 -8.54 7.44 8.77
N ALA A 58 -8.04 6.95 9.91
CA ALA A 58 -6.61 6.94 10.20
C ALA A 58 -5.84 5.99 9.28
N ALA A 59 -6.38 4.79 8.99
CA ALA A 59 -5.76 3.83 8.09
C ALA A 59 -5.67 4.36 6.66
N ARG A 60 -6.67 5.12 6.18
CA ARG A 60 -6.60 5.77 4.86
C ARG A 60 -5.42 6.72 4.76
N ILE A 61 -5.32 7.68 5.69
CA ILE A 61 -4.24 8.69 5.69
C ILE A 61 -2.88 8.00 5.80
N ALA A 62 -2.75 7.05 6.72
CA ALA A 62 -1.51 6.31 6.90
C ALA A 62 -1.10 5.53 5.63
N SER A 63 -2.05 4.85 4.98
CA SER A 63 -1.78 4.06 3.77
C SER A 63 -1.30 4.94 2.62
N VAL A 64 -1.99 6.06 2.35
CA VAL A 64 -1.59 7.01 1.30
C VAL A 64 -0.18 7.53 1.56
N PHE A 65 0.12 7.91 2.80
CA PHE A 65 1.43 8.44 3.16
C PHE A 65 2.54 7.40 3.04
N VAL A 66 2.33 6.20 3.56
CA VAL A 66 3.31 5.10 3.51
C VAL A 66 3.61 4.67 2.08
N VAL A 67 2.57 4.48 1.25
CA VAL A 67 2.74 4.07 -0.15
C VAL A 67 3.43 5.18 -0.94
N SER A 68 3.05 6.44 -0.76
CA SER A 68 3.69 7.58 -1.43
C SER A 68 5.17 7.69 -1.10
N LEU A 69 5.52 7.61 0.20
CA LEU A 69 6.91 7.65 0.63
C LEU A 69 7.71 6.46 0.11
N TYR A 70 7.11 5.28 0.07
CA TYR A 70 7.76 4.11 -0.52
C TYR A 70 8.05 4.30 -2.00
N VAL A 71 7.08 4.77 -2.79
CA VAL A 71 7.27 5.04 -4.22
C VAL A 71 8.39 6.06 -4.43
N LEU A 72 8.39 7.17 -3.67
CA LEU A 72 9.45 8.17 -3.71
C LEU A 72 10.82 7.55 -3.39
N ALA A 73 10.92 6.79 -2.30
CA ALA A 73 12.17 6.17 -1.87
C ALA A 73 12.67 5.12 -2.86
N ALA A 74 11.78 4.32 -3.45
CA ALA A 74 12.11 3.32 -4.46
C ALA A 74 12.65 4.00 -5.73
N VAL A 75 12.01 5.08 -6.18
CA VAL A 75 12.48 5.87 -7.32
C VAL A 75 13.82 6.52 -7.01
N ALA A 76 13.96 7.19 -5.86
CA ALA A 76 15.20 7.85 -5.46
C ALA A 76 16.37 6.88 -5.35
N ARG A 77 16.15 5.69 -4.79
CA ARG A 77 17.16 4.63 -4.71
C ARG A 77 17.61 4.17 -6.10
N GLU A 78 16.67 3.96 -7.01
CA GLU A 78 17.02 3.52 -8.37
C GLU A 78 17.87 4.55 -9.12
N PHE A 79 17.63 5.85 -8.90
CA PHE A 79 18.50 6.91 -9.41
C PHE A 79 19.89 6.88 -8.75
N ASN A 80 19.96 6.69 -7.43
CA ASN A 80 21.22 6.68 -6.69
C ASN A 80 22.10 5.45 -7.03
N ASP A 81 21.47 4.30 -7.24
CA ASP A 81 22.14 3.02 -7.54
C ASP A 81 22.51 2.88 -9.03
N LYS A 82 22.33 3.94 -9.83
CA LYS A 82 22.53 3.95 -11.29
C LYS A 82 21.71 2.89 -12.04
N GLY A 83 20.60 2.44 -11.45
CA GLY A 83 19.71 1.44 -12.05
C GLY A 83 19.16 1.92 -13.39
N VAL A 84 18.88 3.22 -13.50
CA VAL A 84 18.45 3.86 -14.75
C VAL A 84 19.54 3.81 -15.82
N GLU A 85 20.81 4.02 -15.48
CA GLU A 85 21.93 3.94 -16.44
C GLU A 85 22.10 2.51 -16.97
N LEU A 86 21.97 1.51 -16.09
CA LEU A 86 22.05 0.10 -16.45
C LEU A 86 20.87 -0.32 -17.34
N LEU A 87 19.67 0.18 -17.07
CA LEU A 87 18.49 -0.03 -17.92
C LEU A 87 18.62 0.64 -19.29
N LEU A 88 19.23 1.82 -19.37
CA LEU A 88 19.51 2.52 -20.63
C LEU A 88 20.58 1.81 -21.46
N SER A 89 21.45 1.00 -20.83
CA SER A 89 22.42 0.16 -21.54
C SER A 89 21.79 -1.07 -22.20
N LEU A 90 20.61 -1.51 -21.72
CA LEU A 90 19.86 -2.60 -22.34
C LEU A 90 19.00 -2.08 -23.51
N ASN A 91 18.84 -2.91 -24.54
CA ASN A 91 17.91 -2.66 -25.66
C ASN A 91 16.45 -2.89 -25.23
N LEU A 92 15.98 -2.14 -24.23
CA LEU A 92 14.61 -2.17 -23.72
C LEU A 92 13.86 -0.90 -24.14
N PRO A 93 12.66 -1.02 -24.73
CA PRO A 93 11.85 0.15 -25.04
C PRO A 93 11.40 0.84 -23.75
N ARG A 94 11.56 2.17 -23.66
CA ARG A 94 11.23 2.97 -22.45
C ARG A 94 9.81 2.74 -21.94
N ALA A 95 8.86 2.50 -22.84
CA ALA A 95 7.47 2.19 -22.48
C ALA A 95 7.32 0.92 -21.62
N HIS A 96 8.13 -0.12 -21.88
CA HIS A 96 8.06 -1.38 -21.12
C HIS A 96 8.56 -1.19 -19.68
N TYR A 97 9.55 -0.33 -19.48
CA TYR A 97 10.04 0.03 -18.16
C TYR A 97 8.97 0.78 -17.35
N ILE A 98 8.39 1.84 -17.93
CA ILE A 98 7.36 2.65 -17.26
C ILE A 98 6.14 1.78 -16.91
N LEU A 99 5.64 0.99 -17.86
CA LEU A 99 4.49 0.11 -17.64
C LEU A 99 4.79 -0.99 -16.61
N GLY A 100 5.99 -1.58 -16.63
CA GLY A 100 6.39 -2.60 -15.67
C GLY A 100 6.48 -2.04 -14.24
N LYS A 101 7.06 -0.86 -14.09
CA LYS A 101 7.21 -0.21 -12.79
C LYS A 101 5.87 0.29 -12.24
N LEU A 102 5.02 0.87 -13.10
CA LEU A 102 3.66 1.24 -12.74
C LEU A 102 2.86 0.01 -12.28
N ALA A 103 2.92 -1.09 -13.03
CA ALA A 103 2.26 -2.34 -12.64
C ALA A 103 2.78 -2.88 -11.30
N GLY A 104 4.09 -2.75 -11.03
CA GLY A 104 4.68 -3.09 -9.73
C GLY A 104 4.10 -2.26 -8.58
N PHE A 105 4.01 -0.93 -8.76
CA PHE A 105 3.42 -0.05 -7.74
C PHE A 105 1.93 -0.26 -7.54
N VAL A 106 1.16 -0.48 -8.61
CA VAL A 106 -0.26 -0.84 -8.53
C VAL A 106 -0.43 -2.14 -7.72
N LEU A 107 0.43 -3.14 -7.94
CA LEU A 107 0.36 -4.38 -7.17
C LEU A 107 0.64 -4.14 -5.68
N VAL A 108 1.60 -3.27 -5.34
CA VAL A 108 1.88 -2.87 -3.95
C VAL A 108 0.67 -2.15 -3.34
N ALA A 109 0.05 -1.21 -4.06
CA ALA A 109 -1.16 -0.50 -3.62
C ALA A 109 -2.32 -1.47 -3.35
N VAL A 110 -2.54 -2.45 -4.23
CA VAL A 110 -3.57 -3.50 -4.06
C VAL A 110 -3.27 -4.36 -2.83
N LEU A 111 -2.00 -4.74 -2.60
CA LEU A 111 -1.62 -5.52 -1.41
C LEU A 111 -1.84 -4.75 -0.11
N VAL A 112 -1.45 -3.47 -0.07
CA VAL A 112 -1.68 -2.60 1.10
C VAL A 112 -3.18 -2.44 1.35
N THR A 113 -3.97 -2.19 0.30
CA THR A 113 -5.43 -2.13 0.40
C THR A 113 -6.00 -3.43 0.96
N GLY A 114 -5.55 -4.58 0.45
CA GLY A 114 -5.98 -5.90 0.92
C GLY A 114 -5.70 -6.12 2.41
N LEU A 115 -4.51 -5.72 2.89
CA LEU A 115 -4.15 -5.81 4.31
C LEU A 115 -5.05 -4.92 5.18
N VAL A 116 -5.27 -3.67 4.78
CA VAL A 116 -6.14 -2.74 5.53
C VAL A 116 -7.59 -3.25 5.55
N THR A 117 -8.06 -3.78 4.42
CA THR A 117 -9.41 -4.37 4.28
C THR A 117 -9.58 -5.58 5.20
N LEU A 118 -8.57 -6.45 5.27
CA LEU A 118 -8.58 -7.60 6.17
C LEU A 118 -8.66 -7.19 7.65
N CYS A 119 -8.08 -6.06 8.03
CA CYS A 119 -8.24 -5.52 9.38
C CYS A 119 -9.66 -4.98 9.62
N LEU A 120 -10.24 -4.28 8.64
CA LEU A 120 -11.56 -3.62 8.79
C LEU A 120 -12.75 -4.59 8.73
N ILE A 121 -12.63 -5.73 8.05
CA ILE A 121 -13.75 -6.69 7.88
C ILE A 121 -14.30 -7.24 9.21
N TRP A 122 -13.48 -7.23 10.27
CA TRP A 122 -13.87 -7.70 11.60
C TRP A 122 -14.74 -6.70 12.37
N PHE A 123 -14.77 -5.43 11.95
CA PHE A 123 -15.40 -4.35 12.70
C PHE A 123 -16.60 -3.71 11.99
N ALA A 124 -16.77 -3.94 10.69
CA ALA A 124 -17.80 -3.29 9.89
C ALA A 124 -18.52 -4.26 8.94
N PRO A 125 -19.76 -3.95 8.49
CA PRO A 125 -20.50 -4.77 7.54
C PRO A 125 -19.72 -4.94 6.22
N PRO A 126 -19.76 -6.14 5.59
CA PRO A 126 -18.94 -6.45 4.43
C PRO A 126 -19.21 -5.53 3.23
N ALA A 127 -20.47 -5.12 3.00
CA ALA A 127 -20.82 -4.20 1.93
C ALA A 127 -20.14 -2.82 2.09
N ALA A 128 -20.09 -2.29 3.33
CA ALA A 128 -19.44 -1.02 3.62
C ALA A 128 -17.92 -1.11 3.48
N VAL A 129 -17.33 -2.23 3.92
CA VAL A 129 -15.90 -2.50 3.81
C VAL A 129 -15.47 -2.62 2.35
N LEU A 130 -16.27 -3.27 1.49
CA LEU A 130 -16.01 -3.37 0.06
C LEU A 130 -16.08 -2.02 -0.64
N ALA A 131 -17.09 -1.20 -0.36
CA ALA A 131 -17.18 0.15 -0.92
C ALA A 131 -16.01 1.04 -0.48
N TRP A 132 -15.64 0.95 0.80
CA TRP A 132 -14.54 1.72 1.36
C TRP A 132 -13.18 1.28 0.80
N SER A 133 -12.93 -0.03 0.69
CA SER A 133 -11.68 -0.58 0.13
C SER A 133 -11.54 -0.30 -1.37
N ALA A 134 -12.63 -0.30 -2.13
CA ALA A 134 -12.62 0.11 -3.52
C ALA A 134 -12.23 1.59 -3.68
N SER A 135 -12.76 2.47 -2.82
CA SER A 135 -12.34 3.88 -2.78
C SER A 135 -10.84 4.01 -2.48
N LEU A 136 -10.36 3.30 -1.45
CA LEU A 136 -8.94 3.33 -1.08
C LEU A 136 -8.04 2.81 -2.20
N ALA A 137 -8.43 1.73 -2.90
CA ALA A 137 -7.68 1.18 -4.02
C ALA A 137 -7.51 2.14 -5.19
N LEU A 138 -8.47 3.06 -5.39
CA LEU A 138 -8.41 4.08 -6.44
C LEU A 138 -7.62 5.33 -6.00
N GLU A 139 -7.51 5.55 -4.68
CA GLU A 139 -6.74 6.65 -4.11
C GLU A 139 -5.22 6.35 -4.08
N LEU A 140 -4.83 5.07 -4.00
CA LEU A 140 -3.44 4.58 -3.94
C LEU A 140 -2.84 4.29 -5.31
#